data_AF-A0A932LXT4-F1
#
_entry.id   AF-A0A932LXT4-F1
#
_cell.length_a   1.000
_cell.length_b   1.000
_cell.length_c   1.000
_cell.angle_alpha   90.00
_cell.angle_beta   90.00
_cell.angle_gamma   90.00
#
_symmetry.space_group_name_H-M   'P 1'
#
loop_
_entity.id
_entity.type
_entity.pdbx_description
1 polymer ?
#
loop_
_entity_poly.entity_id
_entity_poly.type
_entity_poly.pdbx_seq_one_letter_code
_entity_poly.pdbx_strand_id
1 'polypeptide(L)'
;MLPLRMTGWTLLLAILAVLPATGCGPSSQAATGRGTAVVVFVDFSESIRSETRTLFRQDIDNRIVPSLSAGDRLLIAPIHDKTLTEFRPLVEANFPAKPAFSGWFDNVLDYNRQVKEIEAQVAGLQEKVKTQVAEVFGRRYGSMQTDIFSSLVIAQKLFHNEPRRKVLVLMSDMIEDHP
;
A
#
# COMPACT_ATOMS: atom_id res chain seq x y z
N MET A 1 35.01 65.26 -44.48
CA MET A 1 34.60 65.95 -43.24
C MET A 1 33.30 66.69 -43.48
N LEU A 2 32.17 66.10 -43.08
CA LEU A 2 30.90 66.75 -42.72
C LEU A 2 30.14 65.74 -41.83
N PRO A 3 29.33 66.19 -40.86
CA PRO A 3 29.16 65.48 -39.60
C PRO A 3 28.01 64.46 -39.59
N LEU A 4 28.27 63.35 -38.90
CA LEU A 4 27.31 62.31 -38.55
C LEU A 4 26.41 62.82 -37.41
N ARG A 5 25.14 63.05 -37.69
CA ARG A 5 24.08 63.19 -36.67
C ARG A 5 22.84 62.44 -37.13
N MET A 6 22.81 61.14 -36.88
CA MET A 6 21.57 60.39 -36.82
C MET A 6 21.10 60.39 -35.37
N THR A 7 20.06 61.16 -35.15
CA THR A 7 19.30 61.30 -33.92
C THR A 7 18.54 60.02 -33.61
N GLY A 8 18.60 59.66 -32.31
CA GLY A 8 17.67 58.83 -31.55
C GLY A 8 16.95 57.72 -32.29
N TRP A 9 17.43 56.48 -32.13
CA TRP A 9 16.58 55.27 -32.11
C TRP A 9 17.25 54.02 -31.51
N THR A 10 18.45 54.11 -30.93
CA THR A 10 19.19 52.91 -30.48
C THR A 10 19.63 52.95 -29.02
N LEU A 11 18.78 53.43 -28.10
CA LEU A 11 19.04 53.19 -26.67
C LEU A 11 17.75 53.15 -25.83
N LEU A 12 16.72 52.48 -26.33
CA LEU A 12 15.53 52.15 -25.55
C LEU A 12 15.13 50.70 -25.80
N LEU A 13 16.11 49.81 -25.67
CA LEU A 13 15.97 48.36 -25.85
C LEU A 13 16.63 47.60 -24.68
N ALA A 14 16.42 48.12 -23.46
CA ALA A 14 16.92 47.51 -22.22
C ALA A 14 15.83 47.32 -21.16
N ILE A 15 14.54 47.36 -21.52
CA ILE A 15 13.41 47.23 -20.55
C ILE A 15 12.40 46.14 -20.92
N LEU A 16 12.64 45.27 -21.92
CA LEU A 16 11.71 44.20 -22.23
C LEU A 16 12.40 42.84 -22.43
N ALA A 17 12.95 42.31 -21.34
CA ALA A 17 13.15 40.88 -21.20
C ALA A 17 12.46 40.44 -19.90
N VAL A 18 11.13 40.56 -19.91
CA VAL A 18 10.26 39.89 -18.95
C VAL A 18 10.54 38.40 -19.10
N LEU A 19 11.18 37.82 -18.08
CA LEU A 19 11.34 36.39 -17.89
C LEU A 19 9.97 35.72 -18.07
N PRO A 20 9.76 34.82 -19.04
CA PRO A 20 8.74 33.82 -18.83
C PRO A 20 9.38 32.84 -17.83
N ALA A 21 9.04 33.00 -16.55
CA ALA A 21 9.03 31.87 -15.64
C ALA A 21 7.97 30.90 -16.17
N THR A 22 8.30 30.15 -17.21
CA THR A 22 7.55 28.96 -17.58
C THR A 22 7.79 27.98 -16.45
N GLY A 23 6.85 27.99 -15.52
CA GLY A 23 6.84 27.08 -14.39
C GLY A 23 7.06 25.66 -14.89
N CYS A 24 8.09 25.02 -14.36
CA CYS A 24 8.08 23.58 -14.20
C CYS A 24 6.90 23.27 -13.28
N GLY A 25 5.70 23.14 -13.85
CA GLY A 25 4.67 22.36 -13.20
C GLY A 25 5.28 20.96 -13.02
N PRO A 26 5.30 20.39 -11.81
CA PRO A 26 5.60 18.97 -11.70
C PRO A 26 4.52 18.28 -12.55
N SER A 27 4.93 17.74 -13.70
CA SER A 27 4.16 16.71 -14.37
C SER A 27 4.23 15.49 -13.46
N SER A 28 3.40 15.50 -12.42
CA SER A 28 3.00 14.30 -11.73
C SER A 28 2.15 13.50 -12.73
N GLN A 29 2.83 12.88 -13.71
CA GLN A 29 2.40 11.56 -14.12
C GLN A 29 2.41 10.77 -12.82
N ALA A 30 1.24 10.71 -12.17
CA ALA A 30 1.00 9.79 -11.10
C ALA A 30 1.27 8.43 -11.72
N ALA A 31 2.46 7.88 -11.45
CA ALA A 31 2.74 6.51 -11.76
C ALA A 31 1.60 5.74 -11.09
N THR A 32 0.68 5.21 -11.90
CA THR A 32 -0.35 4.29 -11.45
C THR A 32 0.39 3.02 -11.05
N GLY A 33 1.06 3.08 -9.90
CA GLY A 33 1.78 1.96 -9.34
C GLY A 33 0.78 0.82 -9.24
N ARG A 34 1.12 -0.33 -9.82
CA ARG A 34 0.37 -1.55 -9.54
C ARG A 34 0.33 -1.68 -8.01
N GLY A 35 -0.88 -1.72 -7.44
CA GLY A 35 -1.06 -1.87 -6.00
C GLY A 35 -0.34 -3.10 -5.46
N THR A 36 -0.32 -3.27 -4.16
CA THR A 36 0.38 -4.34 -3.45
C THR A 36 -0.62 -5.34 -2.90
N ALA A 37 -0.41 -6.64 -3.15
CA ALA A 37 -1.11 -7.70 -2.46
C ALA A 37 -0.23 -8.24 -1.34
N VAL A 38 -0.60 -7.94 -0.10
CA VAL A 38 0.07 -8.39 1.11
C VAL A 38 -0.70 -9.58 1.69
N VAL A 39 -0.05 -10.73 1.75
CA VAL A 39 -0.57 -11.92 2.44
C VAL A 39 0.27 -12.13 3.70
N VAL A 40 -0.39 -12.12 4.85
CA VAL A 40 0.24 -12.33 6.16
C VAL A 40 -0.25 -13.65 6.72
N PHE A 41 0.67 -14.58 6.96
CA PHE A 41 0.38 -15.79 7.70
C PHE A 41 0.90 -15.66 9.13
N VAL A 42 0.03 -15.94 10.10
CA VAL A 42 0.33 -15.78 11.52
C VAL A 42 0.23 -17.13 12.21
N ASP A 43 1.31 -17.50 12.89
CA ASP A 43 1.35 -18.68 13.74
C ASP A 43 0.57 -18.45 15.04
N PHE A 44 -0.37 -19.35 15.32
CA PHE A 44 -1.15 -19.40 16.56
C PHE A 44 -1.01 -20.75 17.27
N SER A 45 0.06 -21.49 17.01
CA SER A 45 0.35 -22.74 17.70
C SER A 45 0.55 -22.54 19.20
N GLU A 46 0.43 -23.63 19.96
CA GLU A 46 0.57 -23.61 21.42
C GLU A 46 1.94 -23.13 21.90
N SER A 47 2.99 -23.27 21.09
CA SER A 47 4.33 -22.78 21.40
C SER A 47 4.42 -21.24 21.42
N ILE A 48 3.51 -20.53 20.73
CA ILE A 48 3.55 -19.08 20.66
C ILE A 48 3.08 -18.47 21.99
N ARG A 49 4.03 -17.86 22.70
CA ARG A 49 3.77 -17.15 23.97
C ARG A 49 2.87 -15.94 23.74
N SER A 50 2.09 -15.57 24.76
CA SER A 50 1.17 -14.41 24.70
C SER A 50 1.89 -13.09 24.37
N GLU A 51 3.14 -12.95 24.81
CA GLU A 51 3.99 -11.80 24.49
C GLU A 51 4.31 -11.74 23.00
N THR A 52 4.76 -12.86 22.40
CA THR A 52 5.00 -12.98 20.95
C THR A 52 3.73 -12.67 20.14
N ARG A 53 2.56 -13.18 20.57
CA ARG A 53 1.28 -12.85 19.95
C ARG A 53 0.97 -11.36 19.99
N THR A 54 1.32 -10.70 21.10
CA THR A 54 1.14 -9.25 21.26
C THR A 54 2.07 -8.48 20.33
N LEU A 55 3.32 -8.92 20.18
CA LEU A 55 4.28 -8.33 19.23
C LEU A 55 3.79 -8.49 17.79
N PHE A 56 3.32 -9.67 17.39
CA PHE A 56 2.77 -9.89 16.06
C PHE A 56 1.61 -8.95 15.75
N ARG A 57 0.67 -8.81 16.70
CA ARG A 57 -0.42 -7.83 16.58
C ARG A 57 0.14 -6.42 16.41
N GLN A 58 1.07 -6.00 17.26
CA GLN A 58 1.64 -4.65 17.21
C GLN A 58 2.35 -4.36 15.88
N ASP A 59 3.08 -5.33 15.32
CA ASP A 59 3.72 -5.16 14.02
C ASP A 59 2.70 -5.05 12.88
N ILE A 60 1.60 -5.81 12.93
CA ILE A 60 0.49 -5.65 11.98
C ILE A 60 -0.11 -4.25 12.11
N ASP A 61 -0.50 -3.83 13.32
CA ASP A 61 -1.20 -2.58 13.59
C ASP A 61 -0.34 -1.34 13.29
N ASN A 62 0.97 -1.39 13.58
CA ASN A 62 1.86 -0.24 13.53
C ASN A 62 2.74 -0.17 12.27
N ARG A 63 2.96 -1.29 11.57
CA ARG A 63 3.82 -1.32 10.39
C ARG A 63 3.05 -1.72 9.13
N ILE A 64 2.33 -2.83 9.17
CA ILE A 64 1.68 -3.37 7.98
C ILE A 64 0.47 -2.51 7.61
N VAL A 65 -0.51 -2.35 8.51
CA VAL A 65 -1.74 -1.62 8.21
C VAL A 65 -1.50 -0.18 7.76
N PRO A 66 -0.62 0.61 8.42
CA PRO A 66 -0.34 1.98 7.98
C PRO A 66 0.41 2.07 6.65
N SER A 67 1.08 1.00 6.22
CA SER A 67 1.76 0.96 4.92
C SER A 67 0.81 0.72 3.74
N LEU A 68 -0.43 0.28 4.00
CA LEU A 68 -1.41 -0.04 2.97
C LEU A 68 -1.98 1.24 2.35
N SER A 69 -1.99 1.28 1.04
CA SER A 69 -2.41 2.42 0.23
C SER A 69 -3.58 2.07 -0.67
N ALA A 70 -4.13 3.09 -1.34
CA ALA A 70 -5.16 2.90 -2.37
C ALA A 70 -4.71 1.88 -3.43
N GLY A 71 -5.58 0.92 -3.75
CA GLY A 71 -5.32 -0.15 -4.71
C GLY A 71 -4.65 -1.39 -4.13
N ASP A 72 -4.21 -1.35 -2.87
CA ASP A 72 -3.62 -2.50 -2.19
C ASP A 72 -4.68 -3.54 -1.77
N ARG A 73 -4.21 -4.72 -1.41
CA ARG A 73 -4.99 -5.81 -0.83
C ARG A 73 -4.23 -6.37 0.36
N LEU A 74 -4.95 -6.64 1.44
CA LEU A 74 -4.45 -7.34 2.62
C LEU A 74 -5.25 -8.62 2.83
N LEU A 75 -4.55 -9.72 3.07
CA LEU A 75 -5.13 -10.97 3.56
C LEU A 75 -4.31 -11.44 4.75
N ILE A 76 -4.96 -11.71 5.88
CA ILE A 76 -4.33 -12.32 7.06
C ILE A 76 -4.96 -13.69 7.28
N ALA A 77 -4.15 -14.73 7.42
CA ALA A 77 -4.58 -16.11 7.64
C ALA A 77 -3.75 -16.77 8.74
N PRO A 78 -4.29 -17.79 9.44
CA PRO A 78 -3.52 -18.53 10.43
C PRO A 78 -2.58 -19.55 9.75
N ILE A 79 -1.53 -19.94 10.46
CA ILE A 79 -0.72 -21.13 10.14
C ILE A 79 -1.15 -22.27 11.07
N HIS A 80 -1.71 -23.34 10.51
CA HIS A 80 -2.06 -24.55 11.26
C HIS A 80 -2.07 -25.82 10.40
N ASP A 81 -2.10 -26.99 11.04
CA ASP A 81 -2.17 -28.33 10.43
C ASP A 81 -3.25 -28.51 9.34
N LYS A 82 -4.39 -27.83 9.47
CA LYS A 82 -5.49 -27.85 8.47
C LYS A 82 -5.42 -26.76 7.39
N THR A 83 -4.30 -26.07 7.23
CA THR A 83 -4.20 -24.93 6.28
C THR A 83 -4.54 -25.31 4.84
N LEU A 84 -4.26 -26.55 4.42
CA LEU A 84 -4.59 -27.02 3.06
C LEU A 84 -6.05 -27.43 2.86
N THR A 85 -6.72 -27.88 3.91
CA THR A 85 -8.07 -28.46 3.82
C THR A 85 -9.16 -27.48 4.23
N GLU A 86 -8.86 -26.53 5.11
CA GLU A 86 -9.83 -25.60 5.70
C GLU A 86 -9.32 -24.14 5.70
N PHE A 87 -8.67 -23.71 4.63
CA PHE A 87 -8.19 -22.33 4.52
C PHE A 87 -9.33 -21.31 4.69
N ARG A 88 -9.22 -20.48 5.74
CA ARG A 88 -10.14 -19.36 6.00
C ARG A 88 -9.33 -18.12 6.40
N PRO A 89 -9.37 -17.04 5.62
CA PRO A 89 -8.80 -15.77 6.03
C PRO A 89 -9.44 -15.28 7.34
N LEU A 90 -8.60 -14.74 8.23
CA LEU A 90 -9.02 -14.07 9.46
C LEU A 90 -9.43 -12.63 9.18
N VAL A 91 -8.69 -11.99 8.27
CA VAL A 91 -8.93 -10.62 7.81
C VAL A 91 -8.71 -10.59 6.31
N GLU A 92 -9.63 -9.95 5.58
CA GLU A 92 -9.46 -9.68 4.16
C GLU A 92 -9.95 -8.26 3.87
N ALA A 93 -9.11 -7.47 3.20
CA ALA A 93 -9.41 -6.11 2.80
C ALA A 93 -8.87 -5.82 1.41
N ASN A 94 -9.71 -5.20 0.57
CA ASN A 94 -9.33 -4.68 -0.73
C ASN A 94 -9.51 -3.15 -0.70
N PHE A 95 -8.43 -2.41 -0.90
CA PHE A 95 -8.43 -0.96 -0.88
C PHE A 95 -8.79 -0.42 -2.27
N PRO A 96 -9.71 0.55 -2.37
CA PRO A 96 -10.09 1.13 -3.66
C PRO A 96 -8.88 1.78 -4.33
N ALA A 97 -8.71 1.58 -5.63
CA ALA A 97 -7.64 2.20 -6.41
C ALA A 97 -7.98 3.67 -6.72
N LYS A 98 -6.95 4.52 -6.79
CA LYS A 98 -7.14 5.91 -7.25
C LYS A 98 -7.53 5.91 -8.74
N PRO A 99 -8.44 6.81 -9.17
CA PRO A 99 -8.74 6.99 -10.58
C PRO A 99 -7.47 7.44 -11.32
N ALA A 100 -7.35 7.04 -12.58
CA ALA A 100 -6.35 7.61 -13.47
C ALA A 100 -6.80 9.01 -13.90
N PHE A 101 -5.88 9.97 -13.91
CA PHE A 101 -6.17 11.31 -14.41
C PHE A 101 -5.86 11.41 -15.91
N SER A 102 -6.82 11.90 -16.68
CA SER A 102 -6.70 12.24 -18.09
C SER A 102 -6.91 13.74 -18.29
N GLY A 103 -5.84 14.45 -18.67
CA GLY A 103 -5.91 15.90 -18.91
C GLY A 103 -6.83 16.34 -20.06
N TRP A 104 -7.33 15.40 -20.87
CA TRP A 104 -8.24 15.68 -21.99
C TRP A 104 -9.71 15.52 -21.63
N PHE A 105 -10.02 14.63 -20.69
CA PHE A 105 -11.39 14.22 -20.38
C PHE A 105 -11.81 14.55 -18.95
N ASP A 106 -10.85 14.73 -18.04
CA ASP A 106 -11.14 14.87 -16.61
C ASP A 106 -11.08 16.32 -16.14
N ASN A 107 -12.08 16.67 -15.33
CA ASN A 107 -12.07 17.91 -14.58
C ASN A 107 -11.19 17.77 -13.33
N VAL A 108 -10.24 18.70 -13.14
CA VAL A 108 -9.29 18.69 -12.02
C VAL A 108 -9.99 18.75 -10.65
N LEU A 109 -11.06 19.54 -10.52
CA LEU A 109 -11.80 19.66 -9.26
C LEU A 109 -12.53 18.36 -8.91
N ASP A 110 -13.19 17.74 -9.89
CA ASP A 110 -13.89 16.48 -9.70
C ASP A 110 -12.91 15.34 -9.39
N TYR A 111 -11.79 15.27 -10.11
CA TYR A 111 -10.72 14.31 -9.84
C TYR A 111 -10.17 14.47 -8.42
N ASN A 112 -9.84 15.69 -8.00
CA ASN A 112 -9.31 15.95 -6.67
C ASN A 112 -10.31 15.60 -5.57
N ARG A 113 -11.62 15.82 -5.80
CA ARG A 113 -12.67 15.38 -4.89
C ARG A 113 -12.70 13.85 -4.77
N GLN A 114 -12.70 13.13 -5.89
CA GLN A 114 -12.70 11.66 -5.91
C GLN A 114 -11.46 11.08 -5.22
N VAL A 115 -10.27 11.66 -5.44
CA VAL A 115 -9.05 11.23 -4.77
C VAL A 115 -9.16 11.40 -3.25
N LYS A 116 -9.69 12.52 -2.78
CA LYS A 116 -9.92 12.75 -1.33
C LYS A 116 -10.92 11.77 -0.74
N GLU A 117 -12.00 11.47 -1.45
CA GLU A 117 -12.98 10.47 -1.01
C GLU A 117 -12.36 9.08 -0.88
N ILE A 118 -11.50 8.69 -1.83
CA ILE A 118 -10.77 7.43 -1.78
C ILE A 118 -9.78 7.41 -0.63
N GLU A 119 -9.05 8.50 -0.38
CA GLU A 119 -8.13 8.60 0.76
C GLU A 119 -8.87 8.47 2.09
N ALA A 120 -10.04 9.09 2.22
CA ALA A 120 -10.89 8.94 3.40
C ALA A 120 -11.39 7.49 3.56
N GLN A 121 -11.78 6.83 2.47
CA GLN A 121 -12.17 5.42 2.49
C GLN A 121 -11.01 4.49 2.88
N VAL A 122 -9.80 4.77 2.38
CA VAL A 122 -8.59 4.02 2.75
C VAL A 122 -8.32 4.13 4.24
N ALA A 123 -8.35 5.35 4.80
CA ALA A 123 -8.17 5.56 6.24
C ALA A 123 -9.25 4.83 7.05
N GLY A 124 -10.52 4.88 6.62
CA GLY A 124 -11.60 4.13 7.26
C GLY A 124 -11.41 2.62 7.22
N LEU A 125 -10.93 2.08 6.09
CA LEU A 125 -10.61 0.65 5.95
C LEU A 125 -9.42 0.24 6.82
N GLN A 126 -8.39 1.08 6.95
CA GLN A 126 -7.26 0.82 7.85
C GLN A 126 -7.73 0.66 9.30
N GLU A 127 -8.59 1.57 9.78
CA GLU A 127 -9.14 1.48 11.14
C GLU A 127 -10.06 0.26 11.34
N LYS A 128 -10.85 -0.08 10.33
CA LYS A 128 -11.65 -1.32 10.34
C LYS A 128 -10.74 -2.56 10.42
N VAL A 129 -9.66 -2.59 9.65
CA VAL A 129 -8.68 -3.68 9.66
C VAL A 129 -8.02 -3.79 11.03
N LYS A 130 -7.56 -2.69 11.65
CA LYS A 130 -7.02 -2.71 13.02
C LYS A 130 -8.00 -3.29 14.03
N THR A 131 -9.29 -2.93 13.91
CA THR A 131 -10.35 -3.46 14.78
C THR A 131 -10.51 -4.97 14.60
N GLN A 132 -10.53 -5.46 13.36
CA GLN A 132 -10.61 -6.90 13.06
C GLN A 132 -9.36 -7.66 13.54
N VAL A 133 -8.18 -7.07 13.36
CA VAL A 133 -6.91 -7.63 13.87
C VAL A 133 -6.98 -7.74 15.40
N ALA A 134 -7.41 -6.68 16.10
CA ALA A 134 -7.57 -6.72 17.55
C ALA A 134 -8.54 -7.83 18.00
N GLU A 135 -9.66 -8.00 17.29
CA GLU A 135 -10.62 -9.06 17.57
C GLU A 135 -10.03 -10.46 17.37
N VAL A 136 -9.38 -10.69 16.22
CA VAL A 136 -8.72 -11.95 15.88
C VAL A 136 -7.68 -12.32 16.94
N PHE A 137 -6.80 -11.40 17.29
CA PHE A 137 -5.75 -11.67 18.29
C PHE A 137 -6.30 -11.82 19.71
N GLY A 138 -7.50 -11.31 20.00
CA GLY A 138 -8.21 -11.56 21.26
C GLY A 138 -8.83 -12.95 21.37
N ARG A 139 -9.01 -13.68 20.26
CA ARG A 139 -9.54 -15.05 20.27
C ARG A 139 -8.46 -16.05 20.69
N ARG A 140 -8.88 -17.12 21.36
CA ARG A 140 -8.02 -18.30 21.57
C ARG A 140 -8.04 -19.16 20.32
N TYR A 141 -7.06 -18.96 19.46
CA TYR A 141 -6.69 -19.95 18.45
C TYR A 141 -5.75 -20.96 19.11
N GLY A 142 -6.05 -22.25 18.96
CA GLY A 142 -5.25 -23.34 19.48
C GLY A 142 -5.11 -24.38 18.38
N SER A 143 -4.10 -24.20 17.54
CA SER A 143 -3.61 -25.31 16.71
C SER A 143 -2.54 -26.05 17.51
N MET A 144 -2.59 -27.37 17.52
CA MET A 144 -1.53 -28.18 18.14
C MET A 144 -0.21 -28.07 17.38
N GLN A 145 -0.25 -27.77 16.07
CA GLN A 145 0.94 -27.81 15.23
C GLN A 145 0.97 -26.69 14.18
N THR A 146 2.17 -26.22 13.89
CA THR A 146 2.48 -25.27 12.81
C THR A 146 2.79 -26.04 11.53
N ASP A 147 2.14 -25.70 10.42
CA ASP A 147 2.47 -26.22 9.09
C ASP A 147 2.77 -25.07 8.11
N ILE A 148 4.05 -24.68 8.06
CA ILE A 148 4.53 -23.57 7.24
C ILE A 148 4.47 -23.94 5.75
N PHE A 149 4.83 -25.17 5.37
CA PHE A 149 4.85 -25.57 3.96
C PHE A 149 3.46 -25.49 3.32
N SER A 150 2.44 -25.91 4.07
CA SER A 150 1.05 -25.73 3.66
C SER A 150 0.69 -24.26 3.43
N SER A 151 1.12 -23.35 4.30
CA SER A 151 0.90 -21.91 4.11
C SER A 151 1.59 -21.37 2.85
N LEU A 152 2.78 -21.85 2.52
CA LEU A 152 3.50 -21.48 1.29
C LEU A 152 2.77 -21.96 0.03
N VAL A 153 2.24 -23.19 0.04
CA VAL A 153 1.44 -23.72 -1.07
C VAL A 153 0.16 -22.88 -1.27
N ILE A 154 -0.50 -22.47 -0.18
CA ILE A 154 -1.64 -21.56 -0.27
C ILE A 154 -1.22 -20.19 -0.78
N ALA A 155 -0.09 -19.63 -0.32
CA ALA A 155 0.43 -18.36 -0.80
C ALA A 155 0.63 -18.39 -2.33
N GLN A 156 1.22 -19.47 -2.85
CA GLN A 156 1.39 -19.65 -4.29
C GLN A 156 0.05 -19.62 -5.03
N LYS A 157 -0.99 -20.29 -4.50
CA LYS A 157 -2.34 -20.27 -5.07
C LYS A 157 -2.96 -18.87 -5.02
N LEU A 158 -2.88 -18.18 -3.89
CA LEU A 158 -3.38 -16.81 -3.72
C LEU A 158 -2.72 -15.83 -4.68
N PHE A 159 -1.42 -16.03 -4.95
CA PHE A 159 -0.65 -15.17 -5.83
C PHE A 159 -0.68 -15.56 -7.30
N HIS A 160 -1.24 -16.71 -7.69
CA HIS A 160 -1.13 -17.23 -9.05
C HIS A 160 -1.60 -16.22 -10.11
N ASN A 161 -2.78 -15.61 -9.90
CA ASN A 161 -3.38 -14.62 -10.80
C ASN A 161 -3.41 -13.20 -10.24
N GLU A 162 -2.56 -12.90 -9.26
CA GLU A 162 -2.55 -11.57 -8.63
C GLU A 162 -1.67 -10.60 -9.45
N PRO A 163 -2.25 -9.55 -10.08
CA PRO A 163 -1.51 -8.61 -10.94
C PRO A 163 -0.73 -7.55 -10.14
N ARG A 164 -1.02 -7.42 -8.85
CA ARG A 164 -0.36 -6.51 -7.91
C ARG A 164 1.07 -6.96 -7.59
N ARG A 165 1.87 -6.06 -6.99
CA ARG A 165 3.14 -6.44 -6.35
C ARG A 165 2.84 -7.41 -5.21
N LYS A 166 3.44 -8.59 -5.24
CA LYS A 166 3.17 -9.68 -4.29
C LYS A 166 4.11 -9.56 -3.10
N VAL A 167 3.57 -9.55 -1.88
CA VAL A 167 4.34 -9.51 -0.64
C VAL A 167 3.79 -10.58 0.30
N LEU A 168 4.66 -11.51 0.70
CA LEU A 168 4.36 -12.54 1.68
C LEU A 168 5.03 -12.18 3.00
N VAL A 169 4.27 -12.19 4.09
CA VAL A 169 4.78 -12.03 5.45
C VAL A 169 4.45 -13.29 6.22
N LEU A 170 5.45 -13.92 6.84
CA LEU A 170 5.28 -15.05 7.74
C LEU A 170 5.64 -14.58 9.15
N MET A 171 4.73 -14.76 10.09
CA MET A 171 4.93 -14.41 11.51
C MET A 171 4.88 -15.70 12.32
N SER A 172 6.04 -16.25 12.64
CA SER A 172 6.17 -17.49 13.41
C SER A 172 7.40 -17.41 14.32
N ASP A 173 7.33 -18.10 15.45
CA ASP A 173 8.42 -18.22 16.44
C ASP A 173 9.28 -19.48 16.20
N MET A 174 9.02 -20.25 15.14
CA MET A 174 9.50 -21.62 15.09
C MET A 174 11.03 -21.73 14.95
N ILE A 175 11.63 -22.31 15.99
CA ILE A 175 12.80 -23.19 15.91
C ILE A 175 12.33 -24.52 15.31
N GLU A 176 13.00 -24.94 14.25
CA GLU A 176 12.78 -26.25 13.62
C GLU A 176 13.52 -27.32 14.43
N ASP A 177 12.79 -28.10 15.23
CA ASP A 177 13.35 -29.28 15.90
C ASP A 177 13.27 -30.46 14.91
N HIS A 178 14.40 -30.77 14.29
CA HIS A 178 14.60 -32.03 13.56
C HIS A 178 15.22 -33.06 14.52
N PRO A 179 14.72 -34.31 14.59
CA PRO A 179 15.44 -35.41 15.23
C PRO A 179 16.70 -35.84 14.45
#